data_AF-A0A852B2K0-F1
#
_entry.id   AF-A0A852B2K0-F1
#
_cell.length_a   1.000
_cell.length_b   1.000
_cell.length_c   1.000
_cell.angle_alpha   90.00
_cell.angle_beta   90.00
_cell.angle_gamma   90.00
#
_symmetry.space_group_name_H-M   'P 1'
#
loop_
_entity.id
_entity.type
_entity.pdbx_description
1 polymer ?
#
loop_
_entity_poly.entity_id
_entity_poly.type
_entity_poly.pdbx_seq_one_letter_code
_entity_poly.pdbx_strand_id
1 'polypeptide(L)'
;QDDEASKIEALHKRRNLLAAFCKLIVYTVVEMNTAADIFKQYMKYYNDYGDIIKETMSKTRQIDKIQCAKTLILSLQQLFNEMIQENGYNFDRSSPTFSGIKELARRFALTFGLDQLKTREAIAMLHKDGIEFAFKEPNPQGESHPPLNLAFLDILSEFSSKLLRQDKR
;
A
#
# COMPACT_ATOMS: atom_id res chain seq x y z
N GLN A 1 -22.43 -28.71 9.33
CA GLN A 1 -21.17 -29.12 9.96
C GLN A 1 -20.11 -29.46 8.91
N ASP A 2 -20.39 -30.32 7.92
CA ASP A 2 -19.43 -30.64 6.84
C ASP A 2 -19.02 -29.43 5.96
N ASP A 3 -19.94 -28.52 5.67
CA ASP A 3 -19.65 -27.32 4.85
C ASP A 3 -18.69 -26.33 5.54
N GLU A 4 -18.76 -26.23 6.87
CA GLU A 4 -17.90 -25.33 7.65
C GLU A 4 -16.48 -25.92 7.78
N ALA A 5 -16.37 -27.22 8.04
CA ALA A 5 -15.10 -27.93 8.06
C ALA A 5 -14.38 -27.83 6.70
N SER A 6 -15.12 -28.03 5.60
CA SER A 6 -14.60 -27.90 4.24
C SER A 6 -14.10 -26.48 3.92
N LYS A 7 -14.85 -25.45 4.33
CA LYS A 7 -14.43 -24.04 4.17
C LYS A 7 -13.15 -23.72 4.95
N ILE A 8 -13.03 -24.24 6.17
CA ILE A 8 -11.82 -24.09 6.99
C ILE A 8 -10.62 -24.76 6.31
N GLU A 9 -10.77 -25.99 5.83
CA GLU A 9 -9.70 -26.71 5.13
C GLU A 9 -9.26 -25.99 3.85
N ALA A 10 -10.23 -25.52 3.05
CA ALA A 10 -9.95 -24.74 1.84
C ALA A 10 -9.21 -23.42 2.17
N LEU A 11 -9.58 -22.73 3.25
CA LEU A 11 -8.88 -21.54 3.72
C LEU A 11 -7.44 -21.87 4.16
N HIS A 12 -7.23 -22.95 4.92
CA HIS A 12 -5.89 -23.39 5.30
C HIS A 12 -5.02 -23.68 4.07
N LYS A 13 -5.56 -24.35 3.04
CA LYS A 13 -4.83 -24.60 1.79
C LYS A 13 -4.44 -23.29 1.08
N ARG A 14 -5.37 -22.33 0.96
CA ARG A 14 -5.08 -21.01 0.37
C ARG A 14 -4.04 -20.23 1.17
N ARG A 15 -4.13 -20.25 2.51
CA ARG A 15 -3.14 -19.64 3.42
C ARG A 15 -1.75 -20.25 3.23
N ASN A 16 -1.66 -21.58 3.08
CA ASN A 16 -0.39 -22.26 2.82
C ASN A 16 0.23 -21.84 1.48
N LEU A 17 -0.58 -21.70 0.42
CA LEU A 17 -0.11 -21.22 -0.88
C LEU A 17 0.39 -19.78 -0.81
N LEU A 18 -0.36 -18.89 -0.17
CA LEU A 18 0.06 -17.50 0.01
C LEU A 18 1.37 -17.42 0.81
N ALA A 19 1.46 -18.14 1.94
CA ALA A 19 2.67 -18.18 2.75
C ALA A 19 3.87 -18.74 1.97
N ALA A 20 3.67 -19.73 1.10
CA ALA A 20 4.73 -20.25 0.24
C ALA A 20 5.27 -19.17 -0.71
N PHE A 21 4.40 -18.41 -1.36
CA PHE A 21 4.82 -17.31 -2.23
C PHE A 21 5.46 -16.15 -1.45
N CYS A 22 4.90 -15.78 -0.28
CA CYS A 22 5.49 -14.76 0.60
C CYS A 22 6.90 -15.13 1.07
N LYS A 23 7.22 -16.42 1.25
CA LYS A 23 8.59 -16.86 1.54
C LYS A 23 9.53 -16.57 0.38
N LEU A 24 9.09 -16.72 -0.87
CA LEU A 24 9.92 -16.38 -2.03
C LEU A 24 10.28 -14.88 -2.04
N ILE A 25 9.34 -14.02 -1.65
CA ILE A 25 9.59 -12.57 -1.50
C ILE A 25 10.58 -12.31 -0.36
N VAL A 26 10.33 -12.86 0.82
CA VAL A 26 11.15 -12.62 2.03
C VAL A 26 12.57 -13.18 1.89
N TYR A 27 12.74 -14.28 1.16
CA TYR A 27 14.06 -14.84 0.87
C TYR A 27 14.65 -14.35 -0.46
N THR A 28 14.12 -13.24 -1.00
CA THR A 28 14.64 -12.54 -2.18
C THR A 28 14.80 -13.44 -3.42
N VAL A 29 13.97 -14.49 -3.52
CA VAL A 29 13.91 -15.38 -4.69
C VAL A 29 13.12 -14.71 -5.81
N VAL A 30 12.15 -13.87 -5.47
CA VAL A 30 11.41 -13.01 -6.39
C VAL A 30 11.55 -11.55 -5.97
N GLU A 31 11.32 -10.63 -6.92
CA GLU A 31 11.42 -9.20 -6.66
C GLU A 31 10.40 -8.73 -5.61
N MET A 32 10.83 -7.87 -4.67
CA MET A 32 9.95 -7.34 -3.62
C MET A 32 8.73 -6.60 -4.19
N ASN A 33 8.84 -6.02 -5.39
CA ASN A 33 7.75 -5.32 -6.07
C ASN A 33 6.51 -6.19 -6.27
N THR A 34 6.66 -7.52 -6.43
CA THR A 34 5.52 -8.43 -6.56
C THR A 34 4.67 -8.48 -5.29
N ALA A 35 5.22 -8.06 -4.14
CA ALA A 35 4.47 -7.97 -2.90
C ALA A 35 3.43 -6.83 -2.94
N ALA A 36 3.53 -5.88 -3.87
CA ALA A 36 2.58 -4.78 -3.97
C ALA A 36 1.14 -5.29 -4.17
N ASP A 37 0.97 -6.30 -5.02
CA ASP A 37 -0.31 -6.96 -5.30
C ASP A 37 -0.87 -7.74 -4.12
N ILE A 38 -0.03 -8.08 -3.14
CA ILE A 38 -0.40 -8.75 -1.89
C ILE A 38 -0.72 -7.73 -0.81
N PHE A 39 0.14 -6.73 -0.61
CA PHE A 39 -0.02 -5.74 0.46
C PHE A 39 -1.30 -4.93 0.29
N LYS A 40 -1.73 -4.64 -0.95
CA LYS A 40 -3.00 -3.95 -1.22
C LYS A 40 -4.23 -4.71 -0.71
N GLN A 41 -4.11 -6.03 -0.51
CA GLN A 41 -5.20 -6.90 -0.05
C GLN A 41 -5.34 -6.96 1.48
N TYR A 42 -4.45 -6.31 2.23
CA TYR A 42 -4.35 -6.45 3.69
C TYR A 42 -5.66 -6.17 4.45
N MET A 43 -6.38 -5.10 4.09
CA MET A 43 -7.66 -4.78 4.74
C MET A 43 -8.81 -5.65 4.22
N LYS A 44 -8.86 -5.91 2.91
CA LYS A 44 -9.95 -6.66 2.27
C LYS A 44 -10.04 -8.09 2.78
N TYR A 45 -8.91 -8.73 3.04
CA TYR A 45 -8.84 -10.11 3.54
C TYR A 45 -8.16 -10.21 4.90
N TYR A 46 -8.36 -9.21 5.75
CA TYR A 46 -7.70 -9.13 7.05
C TYR A 46 -7.92 -10.38 7.91
N ASN A 47 -9.15 -10.88 8.00
CA ASN A 47 -9.48 -12.06 8.80
C ASN A 47 -8.84 -13.35 8.25
N ASP A 48 -8.73 -13.45 6.92
CA ASP A 48 -8.31 -14.67 6.23
C ASP A 48 -6.79 -14.76 6.04
N TYR A 49 -6.12 -13.61 5.83
CA TYR A 49 -4.70 -13.56 5.45
C TYR A 49 -3.89 -12.45 6.15
N GLY A 50 -4.53 -11.65 7.02
CA GLY A 50 -3.92 -10.43 7.57
C GLY A 50 -2.62 -10.68 8.33
N ASP A 51 -2.52 -11.79 9.06
CA ASP A 51 -1.31 -12.18 9.78
C ASP A 51 -0.15 -12.52 8.83
N ILE A 52 -0.40 -13.27 7.76
CA ILE A 52 0.61 -13.62 6.74
C ILE A 52 1.11 -12.36 6.03
N ILE A 53 0.19 -11.50 5.60
CA ILE A 53 0.52 -10.26 4.88
C ILE A 53 1.31 -9.32 5.81
N LYS A 54 0.89 -9.18 7.07
CA LYS A 54 1.57 -8.37 8.08
C LYS A 54 2.98 -8.85 8.38
N GLU A 55 3.17 -10.16 8.56
CA GLU A 55 4.50 -10.73 8.80
C GLU A 55 5.40 -10.52 7.58
N THR A 56 4.86 -10.70 6.37
CA THR A 56 5.58 -10.44 5.12
C THR A 56 6.04 -8.98 5.03
N MET A 57 5.15 -8.01 5.27
CA MET A 57 5.51 -6.58 5.34
C MET A 57 6.58 -6.29 6.40
N SER A 58 6.52 -6.98 7.55
CA SER A 58 7.51 -6.81 8.61
C SER A 58 8.88 -7.33 8.19
N LYS A 59 8.92 -8.51 7.56
CA LYS A 59 10.16 -9.15 7.08
C LYS A 59 10.78 -8.39 5.91
N THR A 60 10.00 -7.95 4.93
CA THR A 60 10.51 -7.12 3.82
C THR A 60 11.10 -5.81 4.34
N ARG A 61 10.47 -5.17 5.34
CA ARG A 61 11.00 -3.96 5.99
C ARG A 61 12.31 -4.21 6.76
N GLN A 62 12.49 -5.39 7.35
CA GLN A 62 13.74 -5.76 8.03
C GLN A 62 14.89 -5.95 7.04
N ILE A 63 14.58 -6.45 5.85
CA ILE A 63 15.55 -6.68 4.76
C ILE A 63 15.94 -5.35 4.11
N ASP A 64 14.95 -4.58 3.67
CA ASP A 64 15.15 -3.29 3.02
C ASP A 64 13.99 -2.36 3.34
N LYS A 65 14.25 -1.35 4.18
CA LYS A 65 13.25 -0.37 4.59
C LYS A 65 12.79 0.52 3.45
N ILE A 66 13.71 0.91 2.57
CA ILE A 66 13.42 1.85 1.48
C ILE A 66 12.60 1.12 0.42
N GLN A 67 13.07 -0.06 -0.02
CA GLN A 67 12.34 -0.84 -1.00
C GLN A 67 10.98 -1.27 -0.46
N CYS A 68 10.87 -1.65 0.81
CA CYS A 68 9.57 -1.95 1.41
C CYS A 68 8.64 -0.71 1.36
N ALA A 69 9.14 0.49 1.61
CA ALA A 69 8.34 1.71 1.53
C ALA A 69 7.88 2.01 0.10
N LYS A 70 8.76 1.80 -0.89
CA LYS A 70 8.41 1.88 -2.33
C LYS A 70 7.32 0.87 -2.71
N THR A 71 7.42 -0.36 -2.22
CA THR A 71 6.40 -1.37 -2.47
C THR A 71 5.06 -1.05 -1.80
N LEU A 72 5.07 -0.49 -0.59
CA LEU A 72 3.85 -0.04 0.10
C LEU A 72 3.13 1.08 -0.66
N ILE A 73 3.86 2.07 -1.18
CA ILE A 73 3.23 3.14 -1.96
C ILE A 73 2.75 2.64 -3.32
N LEU A 74 3.48 1.72 -3.95
CA LEU A 74 3.06 1.06 -5.18
C LEU A 74 1.72 0.32 -5.00
N SER A 75 1.51 -0.37 -3.87
CA SER A 75 0.22 -0.99 -3.55
C SER A 75 -0.94 0.01 -3.53
N LEU A 76 -0.72 1.20 -2.95
CA LEU A 76 -1.74 2.25 -2.88
C LEU A 76 -1.98 2.88 -4.25
N GLN A 77 -0.93 3.07 -5.05
CA GLN A 77 -1.04 3.55 -6.43
C GLN A 77 -1.84 2.57 -7.30
N GLN A 78 -1.61 1.26 -7.15
CA GLN A 78 -2.40 0.24 -7.85
C GLN A 78 -3.89 0.32 -7.47
N LEU A 79 -4.23 0.38 -6.17
CA LEU A 79 -5.63 0.53 -5.73
C LEU A 79 -6.28 1.82 -6.23
N PHE A 80 -5.53 2.92 -6.26
CA PHE A 80 -6.02 4.19 -6.78
C PHE A 80 -6.33 4.10 -8.27
N ASN A 81 -5.46 3.47 -9.05
CA ASN A 81 -5.68 3.24 -10.48
C ASN A 81 -6.86 2.29 -10.74
N GLU A 82 -7.01 1.22 -9.94
CA GLU A 82 -8.17 0.31 -10.00
C GLU A 82 -9.48 1.08 -9.78
N MET A 83 -9.54 1.94 -8.76
CA MET A 83 -10.69 2.81 -8.50
C MET A 83 -10.97 3.77 -9.67
N ILE A 84 -9.93 4.41 -10.22
CA ILE A 84 -10.10 5.30 -11.38
C ILE A 84 -10.56 4.54 -12.62
N GLN A 85 -10.11 3.31 -12.82
CA GLN A 85 -10.56 2.48 -13.93
C GLN A 85 -12.06 2.16 -13.82
N GLU A 86 -12.58 1.97 -12.61
CA GLU A 86 -14.00 1.69 -12.36
C GLU A 86 -14.88 2.95 -12.35
N ASN A 87 -14.39 4.08 -11.85
CA ASN A 87 -15.21 5.26 -11.55
C ASN A 87 -14.83 6.52 -12.37
N GLY A 88 -13.70 6.50 -13.08
CA GLY A 88 -13.12 7.66 -13.73
C GLY A 88 -12.45 8.65 -12.77
N TYR A 89 -11.89 9.74 -13.32
CA TYR A 89 -11.17 10.76 -12.55
C TYR A 89 -12.08 11.69 -11.71
N ASN A 90 -13.39 11.69 -11.99
CA ASN A 90 -14.38 12.52 -11.28
C ASN A 90 -15.08 11.77 -10.13
N PHE A 91 -14.35 10.88 -9.45
CA PHE A 91 -14.88 10.09 -8.35
C PHE A 91 -15.14 10.95 -7.11
N ASP A 92 -16.10 10.53 -6.29
CA ASP A 92 -16.38 11.14 -5.01
C ASP A 92 -15.30 10.75 -3.97
N ARG A 93 -14.57 11.75 -3.45
CA ARG A 93 -13.53 11.55 -2.43
C ARG A 93 -14.10 11.16 -1.06
N SER A 94 -15.41 11.31 -0.83
CA SER A 94 -16.09 10.80 0.36
C SER A 94 -16.55 9.35 0.22
N SER A 95 -16.35 8.74 -0.95
CA SER A 95 -16.77 7.37 -1.22
C SER A 95 -16.12 6.35 -0.25
N PRO A 96 -16.83 5.24 0.05
CA PRO A 96 -16.28 4.15 0.86
C PRO A 96 -15.00 3.56 0.25
N THR A 97 -14.92 3.47 -1.07
CA THR A 97 -13.74 2.94 -1.78
C THR A 97 -12.51 3.80 -1.50
N PHE A 98 -12.59 5.11 -1.72
CA PHE A 98 -11.48 6.02 -1.47
C PHE A 98 -11.11 6.07 0.02
N SER A 99 -12.12 6.11 0.90
CA SER A 99 -11.92 6.06 2.35
C SER A 99 -11.23 4.77 2.81
N GLY A 100 -11.53 3.63 2.17
CA GLY A 100 -10.87 2.35 2.40
C GLY A 100 -9.38 2.37 2.03
N ILE A 101 -9.02 3.01 0.91
CA ILE A 101 -7.61 3.19 0.51
C ILE A 101 -6.88 4.09 1.51
N LYS A 102 -7.50 5.18 1.96
CA LYS A 102 -6.95 6.05 3.02
C LYS A 102 -6.73 5.30 4.33
N GLU A 103 -7.70 4.49 4.78
CA GLU A 103 -7.54 3.69 5.99
C GLU A 103 -6.40 2.68 5.85
N LEU A 104 -6.26 2.03 4.69
CA LEU A 104 -5.10 1.16 4.42
C LEU A 104 -3.78 1.94 4.50
N ALA A 105 -3.70 3.12 3.90
CA ALA A 105 -2.52 4.00 3.98
C ALA A 105 -2.17 4.37 5.42
N ARG A 106 -3.18 4.71 6.23
CA ARG A 106 -3.01 4.98 7.66
C ARG A 106 -2.46 3.76 8.40
N ARG A 107 -2.92 2.54 8.08
CA ARG A 107 -2.38 1.29 8.65
C ARG A 107 -0.93 1.06 8.22
N PHE A 108 -0.59 1.34 6.96
CA PHE A 108 0.79 1.27 6.47
C PHE A 108 1.70 2.28 7.16
N ALA A 109 1.24 3.50 7.42
CA ALA A 109 2.02 4.51 8.13
C ALA A 109 2.45 4.03 9.53
N LEU A 110 1.62 3.23 10.21
CA LEU A 110 1.96 2.66 11.53
C LEU A 110 3.16 1.68 11.48
N THR A 111 3.47 1.12 10.31
CA THR A 111 4.58 0.16 10.15
C THR A 111 5.97 0.78 10.28
N PHE A 112 6.07 2.11 10.14
CA PHE A 112 7.32 2.87 10.31
C PHE A 112 7.66 3.17 11.78
N GLY A 113 6.82 2.75 12.73
CA GLY A 113 7.09 2.89 14.16
C GLY A 113 7.08 4.35 14.63
N LEU A 114 7.77 4.58 15.76
CA LEU A 114 7.86 5.90 16.42
C LEU A 114 9.23 6.56 16.26
N ASP A 115 10.27 5.78 15.93
CA ASP A 115 11.64 6.27 15.74
C ASP A 115 11.80 6.84 14.32
N GLN A 116 11.44 8.10 14.16
CA GLN A 116 11.47 8.81 12.88
C GLN A 116 12.87 8.88 12.27
N LEU A 117 13.94 8.85 13.08
CA LEU A 117 15.31 8.87 12.56
C LEU A 117 15.64 7.57 11.82
N LYS A 118 15.23 6.41 12.37
CA LYS A 118 15.48 5.10 11.75
C LYS A 118 14.69 4.84 10.46
N THR A 119 13.63 5.61 10.21
CA THR A 119 12.77 5.48 9.02
C THR A 119 12.76 6.70 8.13
N ARG A 120 13.59 7.71 8.43
CA ARG A 120 13.64 9.00 7.73
C ARG A 120 13.70 8.85 6.22
N GLU A 121 14.70 8.12 5.74
CA GLU A 121 14.96 7.97 4.30
C GLU A 121 13.85 7.17 3.60
N ALA A 122 13.35 6.12 4.25
CA ALA A 122 12.26 5.30 3.72
C ALA A 122 10.96 6.11 3.57
N ILE A 123 10.62 6.94 4.56
CA ILE A 123 9.46 7.84 4.51
C ILE A 123 9.67 8.95 3.46
N ALA A 124 10.86 9.54 3.38
CA ALA A 124 11.17 10.55 2.37
C ALA A 124 11.01 9.99 0.95
N MET A 125 11.50 8.77 0.71
CA MET A 125 11.33 8.09 -0.57
C MET A 125 9.86 7.76 -0.86
N LEU A 126 9.10 7.30 0.13
CA LEU A 126 7.67 7.06 0.00
C LEU A 126 6.92 8.33 -0.43
N HIS A 127 7.24 9.47 0.18
CA HIS A 127 6.65 10.75 -0.21
C HIS A 127 7.08 11.19 -1.61
N LYS A 128 8.36 11.02 -1.95
CA LYS A 128 8.88 11.33 -3.28
C LYS A 128 8.12 10.56 -4.36
N ASP A 129 8.05 9.24 -4.25
CA ASP A 129 7.36 8.38 -5.23
C ASP A 129 5.84 8.68 -5.29
N GLY A 130 5.23 9.00 -4.14
CA GLY A 130 3.83 9.40 -4.07
C GLY A 130 3.54 10.76 -4.74
N ILE A 131 4.45 11.73 -4.61
CA ILE A 131 4.36 13.03 -5.28
C ILE A 131 4.58 12.86 -6.77
N GLU A 132 5.62 12.14 -7.18
CA GLU A 132 5.88 11.83 -8.59
C GLU A 132 4.66 11.20 -9.26
N PHE A 133 3.98 10.26 -8.58
CA PHE A 133 2.74 9.68 -9.07
C PHE A 133 1.57 10.69 -9.18
N ALA A 134 1.40 11.56 -8.18
CA ALA A 134 0.32 12.55 -8.17
C ALA A 134 0.42 13.56 -9.33
N PHE A 135 1.64 13.84 -9.79
CA PHE A 135 1.94 14.77 -10.89
C PHE A 135 2.33 14.08 -12.20
N LYS A 136 2.29 12.74 -12.27
CA LYS A 136 2.76 11.96 -13.41
C LYS A 136 2.02 12.29 -14.71
N GLU A 137 0.69 12.39 -14.64
CA GLU A 137 -0.17 12.58 -15.80
C GLU A 137 -0.80 13.98 -15.77
N PRO A 138 -0.46 14.87 -16.74
CA PRO A 138 -1.05 16.20 -16.81
C PRO A 138 -2.53 16.13 -17.19
N ASN A 139 -3.27 17.19 -16.92
CA ASN A 139 -4.67 17.26 -17.32
C ASN A 139 -4.80 17.48 -18.84
N PRO A 140 -5.58 16.66 -19.58
CA PRO A 140 -5.80 16.86 -21.02
C PRO A 140 -6.44 18.21 -21.38
N GLN A 141 -7.11 18.86 -20.42
CA GLN A 141 -7.74 20.18 -20.61
C GLN A 141 -6.76 21.35 -20.48
N GLY A 142 -5.48 21.08 -20.15
CA GLY A 142 -4.41 22.08 -20.08
C GLY A 142 -3.90 22.35 -18.66
N GLU A 143 -2.82 23.12 -18.56
CA GLU A 143 -2.05 23.37 -17.32
C GLU A 143 -2.84 24.11 -16.23
N SER A 144 -3.90 24.83 -16.60
CA SER A 144 -4.79 25.50 -15.65
C SER A 144 -5.65 24.52 -14.84
N HIS A 145 -5.72 23.26 -15.24
CA HIS A 145 -6.49 22.22 -14.58
C HIS A 145 -5.59 21.33 -13.70
N PRO A 146 -6.10 20.83 -12.57
CA PRO A 146 -5.32 19.98 -11.68
C PRO A 146 -4.87 18.69 -12.40
N PRO A 147 -3.66 18.18 -12.11
CA PRO A 147 -3.19 16.89 -12.60
C PRO A 147 -4.17 15.75 -12.28
N LEU A 148 -4.16 14.72 -13.11
CA LEU A 148 -5.14 13.64 -13.05
C LEU A 148 -5.11 12.88 -11.71
N ASN A 149 -3.93 12.72 -11.12
CA ASN A 149 -3.74 11.95 -9.89
C ASN A 149 -3.65 12.81 -8.64
N LEU A 150 -4.02 14.10 -8.69
CA LEU A 150 -3.84 15.03 -7.57
C LEU A 150 -4.51 14.55 -6.27
N ALA A 151 -5.65 13.87 -6.37
CA ALA A 151 -6.37 13.32 -5.21
C ALA A 151 -5.57 12.26 -4.44
N PHE A 152 -4.57 11.62 -5.06
CA PHE A 152 -3.69 10.66 -4.37
C PHE A 152 -2.93 11.31 -3.20
N LEU A 153 -2.70 12.62 -3.22
CA LEU A 153 -2.06 13.34 -2.11
C LEU A 153 -2.87 13.25 -0.80
N ASP A 154 -4.20 13.08 -0.86
CA ASP A 154 -5.02 12.88 0.34
C ASP A 154 -4.72 11.53 1.01
N ILE A 155 -4.38 10.50 0.22
CA ILE A 155 -3.91 9.20 0.72
C ILE A 155 -2.49 9.34 1.26
N LEU A 156 -1.62 10.03 0.53
CA LEU A 156 -0.23 10.28 0.93
C LEU A 156 -0.14 11.08 2.24
N SER A 157 -1.12 11.93 2.52
CA SER A 157 -1.18 12.77 3.73
C SER A 157 -1.20 11.95 5.03
N GLU A 158 -1.68 10.70 4.99
CA GLU A 158 -1.69 9.78 6.13
C GLU A 158 -0.26 9.44 6.61
N PHE A 159 0.74 9.56 5.74
CA PHE A 159 2.14 9.33 6.07
C PHE A 159 2.86 10.57 6.63
N SER A 160 2.29 11.77 6.46
CA SER A 160 2.92 13.05 6.83
C SER A 160 3.22 13.19 8.33
N SER A 161 2.55 12.41 9.18
CA SER A 161 2.84 12.33 10.62
C SER A 161 4.17 11.64 10.93
N LYS A 162 4.71 10.88 9.98
CA LYS A 162 5.98 10.13 10.10
C LYS A 162 7.19 10.87 9.55
N LEU A 163 6.99 11.93 8.78
CA LEU A 163 8.07 12.81 8.33
C LEU A 163 8.65 13.63 9.49
N LEU A 164 9.99 13.75 9.51
CA LEU A 164 10.67 14.69 10.38
C LEU A 164 10.33 16.13 9.97
N ARG A 165 10.26 17.04 10.95
CA ARG A 165 9.93 18.45 10.73
C ARG A 165 10.82 19.13 9.68
N GLN A 166 12.10 18.76 9.63
CA GLN A 166 13.07 19.29 8.67
C GLN A 166 12.81 18.84 7.23
N ASP A 167 12.29 17.62 7.03
CA ASP A 167 12.02 17.04 5.70
C ASP A 167 10.63 17.43 5.16
N LYS A 168 9.87 18.25 5.90
CA LYS A 168 8.59 18.82 5.46
C LYS A 168 8.73 20.14 4.69
N ARG A 169 9.93 20.70 4.66
CA ARG A 169 10.28 21.91 3.90
C ARG A 169 10.88 21.51 2.58
#